data_AF-A0A660RH26-F1
#
_entry.id   AF-A0A660RH26-F1
#
_cell.length_a   1.000
_cell.length_b   1.000
_cell.length_c   1.000
_cell.angle_alpha   90.00
_cell.angle_beta   90.00
_cell.angle_gamma   90.00
#
_symmetry.space_group_name_H-M   'P 1'
#
loop_
_entity.id
_entity.type
_entity.pdbx_description
1 polymer ?
#
loop_
_entity_poly.entity_id
_entity_poly.type
_entity_poly.pdbx_seq_one_letter_code
_entity_poly.pdbx_strand_id
1 'polypeptide(L)' 'MDFLHDGGETVKPPREFMEKYLEGILRFLRSIDMDLVLLQEVDKDCDRTYHIDEADKISRIFPDYAWSFAPNCTVKF' A
#
# COMPACT_ATOMS: atom_id res chain seq x y z
N MET A 1 -15.18 -5.99 -9.61
CA MET A 1 -15.83 -4.87 -8.88
C MET A 1 -14.83 -4.43 -7.84
N ASP A 2 -14.18 -3.29 -8.04
CA ASP A 2 -13.25 -2.77 -7.04
C ASP A 2 -14.06 -2.17 -5.89
N PHE A 3 -13.91 -2.77 -4.71
CA PHE A 3 -14.67 -2.41 -3.53
C PHE A 3 -14.16 -1.09 -2.94
N LEU A 4 -15.07 -0.14 -2.76
CA LEU A 4 -14.83 1.13 -2.05
C LEU A 4 -15.49 1.03 -0.68
N HIS A 5 -14.68 0.88 0.36
CA HIS A 5 -15.17 0.74 1.73
C HIS A 5 -15.33 2.09 2.46
N ASP A 6 -14.68 3.15 1.99
CA ASP A 6 -14.57 4.45 2.69
C ASP A 6 -15.41 5.59 2.10
N GLY A 7 -16.41 5.29 1.26
CA GLY A 7 -17.29 6.33 0.69
C GLY A 7 -16.63 7.26 -0.33
N GLY A 8 -15.44 6.88 -0.84
CA GLY A 8 -14.80 7.57 -1.94
C GLY A 8 -15.57 7.43 -3.26
N GLU A 9 -15.46 8.44 -4.12
CA GLU A 9 -16.17 8.46 -5.42
C GLU A 9 -15.35 7.81 -6.55
N THR A 10 -14.04 7.62 -6.34
CA THR A 10 -13.13 7.15 -7.39
C THR A 10 -12.35 5.92 -6.92
N VAL A 11 -12.53 4.83 -7.65
CA VAL A 11 -11.87 3.53 -7.45
C VAL A 11 -10.38 3.58 -7.77
N LYS A 12 -10.03 4.30 -8.84
CA LYS A 12 -8.69 4.34 -9.41
C LYS A 12 -8.26 5.80 -9.60
N PRO A 13 -7.50 6.36 -8.65
CA PRO A 13 -7.00 7.72 -8.79
C PRO A 13 -5.99 7.79 -9.94
N PRO A 14 -5.75 8.98 -10.52
CA PRO A 14 -4.64 9.19 -11.46
C PRO A 14 -3.31 8.69 -10.89
N ARG A 15 -2.49 8.05 -11.73
CA ARG A 15 -1.20 7.46 -11.35
C ARG A 15 -0.30 8.41 -10.58
N GLU A 16 -0.24 9.67 -11.01
CA GLU A 16 0.57 10.71 -10.35
C GLU A 16 0.18 10.89 -8.87
N PHE A 17 -1.12 10.85 -8.55
CA PHE A 17 -1.57 10.97 -7.17
C PHE A 17 -1.23 9.73 -6.36
N MET A 18 -1.41 8.54 -6.93
CA MET A 18 -0.99 7.30 -6.27
C MET A 18 0.51 7.34 -5.94
N GLU A 19 1.37 7.66 -6.91
CA GLU A 19 2.82 7.75 -6.70
C GLU A 19 3.19 8.84 -5.67
N LYS A 20 2.52 10.00 -5.71
CA LYS A 20 2.71 11.08 -4.75
C LYS A 20 2.33 10.66 -3.32
N TYR A 21 1.21 9.97 -3.15
CA TYR A 21 0.74 9.51 -1.85
C TYR A 21 1.63 8.41 -1.31
N LEU A 22 2.00 7.43 -2.14
CA LEU A 22 2.93 6.37 -1.76
C LEU A 22 4.27 6.95 -1.32
N GLU A 23 4.85 7.90 -2.05
CA GLU A 23 6.10 8.55 -1.63
C GLU A 23 5.95 9.33 -0.32
N GLY A 24 4.78 9.96 -0.10
CA GLY A 24 4.42 10.58 1.18
C GLY A 24 4.45 9.58 2.34
N ILE A 25 3.80 8.42 2.17
CA ILE A 25 3.76 7.34 3.14
C ILE A 25 5.17 6.81 3.42
N LEU A 26 5.96 6.51 2.38
CA LEU A 26 7.33 6.01 2.54
C LEU A 26 8.23 6.99 3.29
N ARG A 27 8.12 8.28 3.00
CA ARG A 27 8.85 9.33 3.72
C ARG A 27 8.42 9.43 5.19
N PHE A 28 7.12 9.34 5.48
CA PHE A 28 6.61 9.37 6.84
C PHE A 28 7.09 8.15 7.64
N LEU A 29 6.98 6.94 7.08
CA LEU A 29 7.43 5.71 7.72
C LEU A 29 8.93 5.74 8.03
N ARG A 30 9.76 6.26 7.11
CA ARG A 30 11.21 6.44 7.36
C ARG A 30 11.55 7.45 8.45
N SER A 31 10.60 8.32 8.83
CA SER A 31 10.85 9.38 9.82
C SER A 31 10.63 8.93 11.26
N ILE A 32 10.16 7.70 11.47
CA ILE A 32 9.79 7.18 12.78
C ILE A 32 10.70 6.00 13.10
N ASP A 33 11.24 5.99 14.32
CA ASP A 33 11.92 4.83 14.89
C ASP A 33 10.85 3.87 15.45
N MET A 34 10.62 2.74 14.77
CA MET A 34 9.49 1.84 15.02
C MET A 34 9.97 0.42 15.27
N ASP A 35 9.72 -0.17 16.44
CA ASP A 35 10.06 -1.59 16.68
C ASP A 35 9.15 -2.57 15.91
N LEU A 36 7.91 -2.16 15.61
CA LEU A 36 6.90 -2.96 14.93
C LEU A 36 6.00 -2.07 14.07
N VAL A 37 5.73 -2.53 12.84
CA VAL A 37 4.87 -1.83 11.87
C VAL A 37 3.72 -2.75 11.46
N LEU A 38 2.49 -2.30 11.65
CA LEU A 38 1.26 -2.99 11.22
C LEU A 38 0.47 -2.04 10.32
N LEU A 39 0.30 -2.41 9.05
CA LEU A 39 -0.40 -1.61 8.05
C LEU A 39 -1.62 -2.36 7.52
N GLN A 40 -2.70 -1.62 7.29
CA GLN A 40 -3.91 -2.09 6.61
C GLN A 40 -4.05 -1.35 5.27
N GLU A 41 -4.91 -1.87 4.38
CA GLU A 41 -5.14 -1.31 3.05
C GLU A 41 -3.86 -1.16 2.21
N VAL A 42 -2.93 -2.10 2.36
CA VAL A 42 -1.72 -2.17 1.53
C VAL A 42 -1.97 -3.07 0.33
N ASP A 43 -1.85 -2.51 -0.86
CA ASP A 43 -2.15 -3.22 -2.09
C ASP A 43 -0.94 -3.99 -2.64
N LYS A 44 -1.22 -5.18 -3.20
CA LYS A 44 -0.24 -5.99 -3.95
C LYS A 44 -0.77 -6.26 -5.34
N ASP A 45 -0.06 -5.73 -6.33
CA ASP A 45 -0.26 -6.00 -7.76
C ASP A 45 -1.75 -5.93 -8.18
N CYS A 46 -2.35 -4.75 -8.10
CA CYS A 46 -3.74 -4.55 -8.48
C CYS A 46 -3.92 -3.40 -9.48
N ASP A 47 -5.06 -3.41 -10.18
CA ASP A 47 -5.35 -2.46 -11.24
C ASP A 47 -5.42 -1.01 -10.73
N ARG A 48 -5.90 -0.80 -9.50
CA ARG A 48 -6.04 0.53 -8.88
C ARG A 48 -4.72 1.16 -8.47
N THR A 49 -3.68 0.36 -8.20
CA THR A 49 -2.30 0.84 -7.96
C THR A 49 -1.44 0.79 -9.22
N TYR A 50 -2.00 0.53 -10.40
CA TYR A 50 -1.24 0.37 -11.64
C TYR A 50 -0.17 -0.73 -11.54
N HIS A 51 -0.51 -1.85 -10.88
CA HIS A 51 0.38 -2.99 -10.63
C HIS A 51 1.63 -2.65 -9.79
N ILE A 52 1.55 -1.58 -9.00
CA ILE A 52 2.60 -1.26 -8.04
C ILE A 52 2.35 -2.10 -6.78
N ASP A 53 3.34 -2.94 -6.45
CA ASP A 53 3.37 -3.69 -5.19
C ASP A 53 3.82 -2.74 -4.07
N GLU A 54 2.85 -2.20 -3.34
CA GLU A 54 3.11 -1.27 -2.24
C GLU A 54 3.81 -1.98 -1.09
N ALA A 55 3.48 -3.24 -0.84
CA ALA A 55 4.12 -4.03 0.21
C ALA A 55 5.62 -4.20 -0.04
N ASP A 56 6.04 -4.49 -1.28
CA ASP A 56 7.45 -4.54 -1.68
C ASP A 56 8.13 -3.16 -1.58
N LYS A 57 7.44 -2.08 -1.97
CA LYS A 57 7.97 -0.72 -1.82
C LYS A 57 8.21 -0.35 -0.35
N ILE A 58 7.28 -0.72 0.53
CA ILE A 58 7.39 -0.50 1.98
C ILE A 58 8.46 -1.41 2.58
N SER A 59 8.56 -2.68 2.21
CA SER A 59 9.59 -3.56 2.78
C SER A 59 11.01 -3.08 2.46
N ARG A 60 11.22 -2.49 1.28
CA ARG A 60 12.53 -1.98 0.86
C ARG A 60 13.03 -0.78 1.67
N ILE A 61 12.15 -0.04 2.35
CA ILE A 61 12.58 1.05 3.25
C ILE A 61 13.00 0.54 4.64
N PHE A 62 12.77 -0.74 4.93
CA PHE A 62 13.12 -1.40 6.19
C PHE A 62 13.94 -2.68 5.93
N PRO A 63 15.17 -2.58 5.36
CA PRO A 63 15.94 -3.75 4.93
C PRO A 63 16.32 -4.70 6.07
N ASP A 64 16.38 -4.20 7.30
CA ASP A 64 16.74 -4.97 8.50
C ASP A 64 15.53 -5.63 9.19
N TYR A 65 14.32 -5.41 8.67
CA TYR A 65 13.08 -5.94 9.25
C TYR A 65 12.66 -7.21 8.51
N ALA A 66 12.19 -8.20 9.27
CA ALA A 66 11.38 -9.25 8.70
C ALA A 66 9.99 -8.71 8.41
N TRP A 67 9.38 -9.15 7.31
CA TRP A 67 8.02 -8.76 6.95
C TRP A 67 7.22 -9.95 6.45
N SER A 68 5.90 -9.85 6.61
CA SER A 68 4.93 -10.79 6.07
C SER A 68 3.71 -10.01 5.60
N PHE A 69 2.93 -10.60 4.70
CA PHE A 69 1.71 -10.00 4.18
C PHE A 69 0.57 -11.00 4.29
N ALA A 70 -0.53 -10.57 4.89
CA ALA A 70 -1.74 -11.36 5.03
C ALA A 70 -2.88 -10.67 4.26
N PRO A 71 -3.43 -11.28 3.20
CA PRO A 71 -4.54 -10.70 2.48
C PRO A 71 -5.79 -10.70 3.37
N ASN A 72 -6.46 -9.54 3.49
CA ASN A 72 -7.76 -9.44 4.17
C ASN A 72 -8.89 -9.94 3.25
N CYS A 73 -8.87 -9.53 1.98
CA CYS A 73 -9.83 -9.93 0.95
C CYS A 73 -9.10 -10.37 -0.33
N THR A 74 -9.20 -11.64 -0.70
CA THR A 74 -8.77 -12.12 -2.02
C THR A 74 -10.01 -12.25 -2.90
N VAL A 75 -10.26 -11.28 -3.76
CA VAL A 75 -11.38 -11.35 -4.71
C VAL A 75 -11.02 -12.39 -5.78
N LYS A 76 -11.67 -13.56 -5.72
CA LYS A 76 -11.59 -14.57 -6.78
C LYS A 76 -12.64 -14.24 -7.84
N PHE A 77 -12.19 -13.61 -8.93
CA PHE A 77 -12.84 -13.40 -10.24
C PHE A 77 -14.33 -13.02 -10.24
#